data_AF-A0A0J7MMF1-F1
#
_entry.id   AF-A0A0J7MMF1-F1
#
_cell.length_a   1.000
_cell.length_b   1.000
_cell.length_c   1.000
_cell.angle_alpha   90.00
_cell.angle_beta   90.00
_cell.angle_gamma   90.00
#
_symmetry.space_group_name_H-M   'P 1'
#
loop_
_entity.id
_entity.type
_entity.pdbx_description
1 polymer ?
#
loop_
_entity_poly.entity_id
_entity_poly.type
_entity_poly.pdbx_seq_one_letter_code
_entity_poly.pdbx_strand_id
1 'polypeptide(L)'
;MLVSPSLATVMILDDDHSGIFGFPERDVELVESVGQYPLRVVRYSGARGRVIIPYRTVEGTAKPGKQYVHTEGSLTFEDNQT
;
A
#
# COMPACT_ATOMS: atom_id res chain seq x y z
N MET A 1 -21.31 -37.94 26.63
CA MET A 1 -21.39 -36.62 27.28
C MET A 1 -20.90 -35.61 26.26
N LEU A 2 -21.79 -34.83 25.64
CA LEU A 2 -21.42 -33.89 24.58
C LEU A 2 -20.63 -32.74 25.23
N VAL A 3 -19.36 -32.60 24.84
CA VAL A 3 -18.45 -31.53 25.29
C VAL A 3 -18.18 -30.60 24.11
N SER A 4 -18.19 -29.29 24.40
CA SER A 4 -17.80 -28.12 23.57
C SER A 4 -18.64 -27.80 22.31
N PRO A 5 -18.68 -26.51 21.89
CA PRO A 5 -19.88 -25.66 21.92
C PRO A 5 -21.00 -26.07 20.93
N SER A 6 -22.25 -25.83 21.32
CA SER A 6 -23.46 -26.04 20.50
C SER A 6 -23.80 -24.86 19.58
N LEU A 7 -22.93 -23.86 19.50
CA LEU A 7 -23.10 -22.63 18.74
C LEU A 7 -21.82 -22.32 17.97
N ALA A 8 -21.95 -22.07 16.68
CA ALA A 8 -20.88 -21.57 15.82
C ALA A 8 -21.22 -20.13 15.37
N THR A 9 -20.28 -19.21 15.52
CA THR A 9 -20.40 -17.85 14.97
C THR A 9 -19.72 -17.83 13.61
N VAL A 10 -20.48 -17.49 12.57
CA VAL A 10 -19.95 -17.26 11.22
C VAL A 10 -19.89 -15.76 10.98
N MET A 11 -18.72 -15.27 10.57
CA MET A 11 -18.53 -13.88 10.17
C MET A 11 -18.41 -13.81 8.65
N ILE A 12 -19.25 -12.98 8.04
CA ILE A 12 -19.14 -12.64 6.62
C ILE A 12 -18.42 -11.30 6.55
N LEU A 13 -17.26 -11.30 5.91
CA LEU A 13 -16.48 -10.09 5.66
C LEU A 13 -16.89 -9.54 4.29
N ASP A 14 -17.20 -8.26 4.25
CA ASP A 14 -17.49 -7.54 3.01
C ASP A 14 -16.18 -7.27 2.25
N ASP A 15 -16.10 -7.70 0.99
CA ASP A 15 -14.96 -7.48 0.09
C ASP A 15 -15.24 -6.41 -0.97
N ASP A 16 -16.41 -5.76 -0.92
CA ASP A 16 -16.83 -4.71 -1.85
C ASP A 16 -16.17 -3.35 -1.61
N HIS A 17 -15.22 -3.30 -0.67
CA HIS A 17 -14.48 -2.08 -0.37
C HIS A 17 -13.48 -1.75 -1.49
N SER A 18 -13.31 -0.45 -1.78
CA SER A 18 -12.33 0.02 -2.76
C SER A 18 -10.86 -0.16 -2.31
N GLY A 19 -10.65 -0.64 -1.09
CA GLY A 19 -9.33 -0.93 -0.52
C GLY A 19 -8.71 0.25 0.24
N ILE A 20 -7.76 -0.10 1.08
CA ILE A 20 -6.94 0.80 1.90
C ILE A 20 -5.53 0.78 1.32
N PHE A 21 -4.92 1.94 1.09
CA PHE A 21 -3.63 2.02 0.42
C PHE A 21 -2.53 2.47 1.39
N GLY A 22 -1.38 1.81 1.32
CA GLY A 22 -0.25 2.14 2.19
C GLY A 22 1.07 1.58 1.68
N PHE A 23 2.13 1.95 2.38
CA PHE A 23 3.44 1.34 2.21
C PHE A 23 3.58 0.12 3.13
N PRO A 24 4.31 -0.92 2.73
CA PRO A 24 4.53 -2.09 3.58
C PRO A 24 5.39 -1.74 4.81
N GLU A 25 6.27 -0.75 4.67
CA GLU A 25 7.14 -0.24 5.72
C GLU A 25 7.02 1.28 5.77
N ARG A 26 7.04 1.82 7.00
CA ARG A 26 6.99 3.27 7.22
C ARG A 26 8.32 3.94 6.92
N ASP A 27 9.41 3.29 7.29
CA ASP A 27 10.76 3.80 7.22
C ASP A 27 11.63 2.79 6.47
N VAL A 28 12.42 3.25 5.50
CA VAL A 28 13.31 2.41 4.68
C VAL A 28 14.68 3.07 4.65
N GLU A 29 15.73 2.31 5.01
CA GLU A 29 17.12 2.76 4.91
C GLU A 29 17.71 2.33 3.58
N LEU A 30 18.24 3.30 2.83
CA LEU A 30 18.82 3.09 1.50
C LEU A 30 20.22 3.67 1.45
N VAL A 31 21.10 2.99 0.72
CA VAL A 31 22.43 3.50 0.38
C VAL A 31 22.35 4.15 -1.00
N GLU A 32 23.00 5.31 -1.18
CA GLU A 32 22.99 6.06 -2.45
C GLU A 32 23.48 5.22 -3.65
N SER A 33 24.32 4.21 -3.40
CA SER A 33 24.82 3.28 -4.42
C SER A 33 23.76 2.36 -5.01
N VAL A 34 22.55 2.28 -4.43
CA VAL A 34 21.44 1.46 -4.96
C VAL A 34 20.93 1.97 -6.31
N GLY A 35 21.14 3.26 -6.60
CA GLY A 35 20.72 3.92 -7.84
C GLY A 35 19.21 4.15 -7.93
N GLN A 36 18.41 3.09 -8.02
CA GLN A 36 16.94 3.16 -8.08
C GLN A 36 16.32 2.18 -7.08
N TYR A 37 15.34 2.68 -6.32
CA TYR A 37 14.60 1.88 -5.35
C TYR A 37 13.12 1.80 -5.72
N PRO A 38 12.58 0.60 -6.04
CA PRO A 38 11.17 0.43 -6.35
C PRO A 38 10.33 0.42 -5.05
N LEU A 39 9.81 1.59 -4.67
CA LEU A 39 8.91 1.73 -3.54
C LEU A 39 7.50 1.25 -3.92
N ARG A 40 7.01 0.19 -3.28
CA ARG A 40 5.70 -0.41 -3.55
C ARG A 40 4.60 0.23 -2.70
N VAL A 41 3.48 0.56 -3.33
CA VAL A 41 2.21 0.85 -2.67
C VAL A 41 1.36 -0.42 -2.72
N VAL A 42 0.75 -0.78 -1.59
CA VAL A 42 -0.06 -1.98 -1.44
C VAL A 42 -1.50 -1.57 -1.15
N ARG A 43 -2.45 -2.26 -1.79
CA ARG A 43 -3.89 -2.15 -1.52
C ARG A 43 -4.34 -3.30 -0.62
N TYR A 44 -4.95 -2.96 0.51
CA TYR A 44 -5.44 -3.88 1.55
C TYR A 44 -6.96 -3.85 1.63
N SER A 45 -7.56 -4.88 2.20
CA SER A 45 -8.98 -4.88 2.61
C SER A 45 -9.96 -4.48 1.49
N GLY A 46 -9.71 -4.94 0.26
CA GLY A 46 -10.59 -4.73 -0.89
C GLY A 46 -9.80 -4.36 -2.16
N ALA A 47 -10.31 -4.78 -3.31
CA ALA A 47 -9.70 -4.49 -4.62
C ALA A 47 -10.72 -3.99 -5.65
N ARG A 48 -11.92 -3.60 -5.18
CA ARG A 48 -13.06 -3.29 -6.04
C ARG A 48 -12.95 -1.91 -6.67
N GLY A 49 -13.11 -1.86 -7.99
CA GLY A 49 -13.10 -0.65 -8.79
C GLY A 49 -11.71 -0.07 -9.04
N ARG A 50 -11.67 0.85 -10.00
CA ARG A 50 -10.46 1.58 -10.40
C ARG A 50 -10.18 2.73 -9.43
N VAL A 51 -8.96 2.79 -8.91
CA VAL A 51 -8.52 3.84 -7.97
C VAL A 51 -7.27 4.53 -8.50
N ILE A 52 -7.22 5.85 -8.37
CA ILE A 52 -6.08 6.67 -8.78
C ILE A 52 -5.49 7.35 -7.54
N ILE A 53 -4.19 7.16 -7.31
CA ILE A 53 -3.48 7.64 -6.11
C ILE A 53 -2.36 8.58 -6.53
N PRO A 54 -2.50 9.90 -6.29
CA PRO A 54 -1.41 10.83 -6.52
C PRO A 54 -0.28 10.59 -5.52
N TYR A 55 0.96 10.69 -5.99
CA TYR A 55 2.15 10.63 -5.15
C TYR A 55 3.13 11.74 -5.54
N ARG A 56 3.94 12.16 -4.58
CA ARG A 56 5.06 13.07 -4.78
C ARG A 56 6.12 12.83 -3.72
N THR A 57 7.39 13.03 -4.06
CA THR A 57 8.45 13.08 -3.07
C THR A 57 8.48 14.45 -2.39
N VAL A 58 8.82 14.49 -1.11
CA VAL A 58 8.89 15.72 -0.31
C VAL A 58 10.30 15.86 0.24
N GLU A 59 10.84 17.07 0.15
CA GLU A 59 12.17 17.38 0.65
C GLU A 59 12.20 17.31 2.18
N GLY A 60 13.20 16.62 2.71
CA GLY A 60 13.52 16.58 4.13
C GLY A 60 14.97 17.03 4.35
N THR A 61 15.77 16.16 4.94
CA THR A 61 17.22 16.34 5.06
C THR A 61 17.92 16.15 3.71
N ALA A 62 17.48 15.14 2.93
CA ALA A 62 17.91 14.92 1.56
C ALA A 62 17.34 16.00 0.63
N LYS A 63 18.14 16.49 -0.31
CA LYS A 63 17.77 17.52 -1.29
C LYS A 63 17.52 16.92 -2.68
N PRO A 64 16.43 17.31 -3.36
CA PRO A 64 16.18 16.86 -4.73
C PRO A 64 17.26 17.39 -5.68
N GLY A 65 17.59 16.60 -6.72
CA GLY A 65 18.65 16.88 -7.68
C GLY A 65 20.08 16.70 -7.14
N LYS A 66 20.25 16.45 -5.83
CA LYS A 66 21.55 16.14 -5.21
C LYS A 66 21.57 14.74 -4.61
N GLN A 67 20.66 14.45 -3.68
CA GLN A 67 20.58 13.15 -3.00
C GLN A 67 19.54 12.21 -3.61
N TYR A 68 18.52 12.75 -4.26
CA TYR A 68 17.51 11.96 -4.97
C TYR A 68 16.92 12.76 -6.12
N VAL A 69 16.28 12.07 -7.07
CA VAL A 69 15.52 12.72 -8.14
C VAL A 69 14.10 12.95 -7.67
N HIS A 70 13.60 14.18 -7.75
CA HIS A 70 12.20 14.46 -7.41
C HIS A 70 11.27 13.74 -8.40
N THR A 71 10.24 13.10 -7.87
CA THR A 71 9.29 12.29 -8.65
C THR A 71 7.90 12.55 -8.11
N GLU A 72 6.97 12.81 -9.01
CA GLU A 72 5.55 12.97 -8.73
C GLU A 72 4.72 12.35 -9.86
N GLY A 73 3.47 12.02 -9.58
CA GLY A 73 2.58 11.39 -10.55
C GLY A 73 1.37 10.77 -9.88
N SER A 74 0.77 9.79 -10.56
CA SER A 74 -0.36 9.03 -10.04
C SER A 74 -0.21 7.55 -10.35
N LEU A 75 -0.45 6.69 -9.35
CA LEU A 75 -0.61 5.25 -9.53
C LEU A 75 -2.06 4.95 -9.85
N THR A 76 -2.31 4.12 -10.86
CA THR A 76 -3.64 3.62 -11.15
C THR A 76 -3.70 2.15 -10.76
N PHE A 77 -4.63 1.81 -9.88
CA PHE A 77 -5.01 0.45 -9.56
C PHE A 77 -6.28 0.14 -10.33
N GLU A 78 -6.20 -0.84 -11.23
CA GLU A 78 -7.38 -1.34 -11.93
C GLU A 78 -8.20 -2.26 -11.00
N ASP A 79 -9.38 -2.66 -11.47
CA ASP A 79 -10.25 -3.58 -10.73
C ASP A 79 -9.50 -4.90 -10.45
N ASN A 80 -9.58 -5.37 -9.20
CA ASN A 80 -8.89 -6.55 -8.68
C ASN A 80 -7.34 -6.46 -8.62
N GLN A 81 -6.74 -5.29 -8.82
CA GLN A 81 -5.31 -5.07 -8.63
C GLN A 81 -5.00 -4.68 -7.18
N THR A 82 -3.95 -5.28 -6.60
CA THR A 82 -3.48 -5.03 -5.22
C THR A 82 -2.04 -4.59 -5.10
#